data_AF-A0A7R9I7F2-F1
#
_entry.id   AF-A0A7R9I7F2-F1
#
_cell.length_a   1.000
_cell.length_b   1.000
_cell.length_c   1.000
_cell.angle_alpha   90.00
_cell.angle_beta   90.00
_cell.angle_gamma   90.00
#
_symmetry.space_group_name_H-M   'P 1'
#
loop_
_entity.id
_entity.type
_entity.pdbx_description
1 polymer ?
#
loop_
_entity_poly.entity_id
_entity_poly.type
_entity_poly.pdbx_seq_one_letter_code
_entity_poly.pdbx_strand_id
1 'polypeptide(L)'
;TLFKELELLIQLQNKFEASQLLLLDSTRLFRNRGGALLKEEKDRQLTKKNLVQQEKIIKELFEKYETTHVEPLLINGRKLNDFLDMKTQMINMKLAAAKVIISQT
;
A
#
# COMPACT_ATOMS: atom_id res chain seq x y z
N THR A 1 6.87 7.64 16.52
CA THR A 1 5.66 8.20 17.16
C THR A 1 4.71 8.63 16.06
N LEU A 2 3.44 8.21 16.18
CA LEU A 2 2.32 8.24 15.23
C LEU A 2 2.59 8.71 13.79
N PHE A 3 3.01 9.97 13.57
CA PHE A 3 3.40 10.46 12.24
C PHE A 3 4.44 9.59 11.52
N LYS A 4 5.49 9.13 12.22
CA LYS A 4 6.49 8.22 11.62
C LYS A 4 5.89 6.90 11.17
N GLU A 5 4.95 6.38 11.96
CA GLU A 5 4.25 5.13 11.64
C GLU A 5 3.31 5.31 10.44
N LEU A 6 2.75 6.52 10.29
CA LEU A 6 1.85 6.86 9.19
C LEU A 6 2.64 7.04 7.89
N GLU A 7 3.80 7.69 7.96
CA GLU A 7 4.75 7.76 6.86
C GLU A 7 5.19 6.36 6.42
N LEU A 8 5.54 5.48 7.36
CA LEU A 8 5.91 4.10 7.06
C LEU A 8 4.76 3.33 6.39
N LEU A 9 3.52 3.51 6.87
CA LEU A 9 2.34 2.92 6.23
C LEU A 9 2.20 3.39 4.79
N ILE A 10 2.34 4.70 4.56
CA ILE A 10 2.27 5.29 3.22
C ILE A 10 3.37 4.73 2.30
N GLN A 11 4.61 4.61 2.80
CA GLN A 11 5.73 4.03 2.06
C GLN A 11 5.48 2.56 1.69
N LEU A 12 4.98 1.75 2.63
CA LEU A 12 4.64 0.34 2.37
C LEU A 12 3.52 0.22 1.34
N GLN A 13 2.50 1.07 1.38
CA GLN A 13 1.44 1.10 0.39
C GLN A 13 1.97 1.43 -1.00
N ASN A 14 2.82 2.47 -1.11
CA ASN A 14 3.42 2.86 -2.40
C ASN A 14 4.32 1.75 -2.96
N LYS A 15 5.12 1.09 -2.09
CA LYS A 15 5.95 -0.05 -2.48
C LYS A 15 5.12 -1.23 -2.96
N PHE A 16 4.03 -1.53 -2.25
CA PHE A 16 3.12 -2.61 -2.64
C PHE A 16 2.44 -2.29 -3.98
N GLU A 17 1.93 -1.07 -4.16
CA GLU A 17 1.37 -0.60 -5.43
C GLU A 17 2.35 -0.77 -6.59
N ALA A 18 3.59 -0.29 -6.44
CA ALA A 18 4.63 -0.42 -7.46
C ALA A 18 4.90 -1.89 -7.81
N SER A 19 4.93 -2.78 -6.81
CA SER A 19 5.10 -4.22 -7.04
C SER A 19 3.92 -4.84 -7.80
N GLN A 20 2.69 -4.37 -7.58
CA GLN A 20 1.52 -4.84 -8.33
C GLN A 20 1.53 -4.33 -9.77
N LEU A 21 1.96 -3.08 -10.01
CA LEU A 21 2.11 -2.54 -11.35
C LEU A 21 3.21 -3.27 -12.15
N LEU A 22 4.31 -3.65 -11.50
CA LEU A 22 5.35 -4.46 -12.15
C LEU A 22 4.82 -5.82 -12.63
N LEU A 23 3.86 -6.44 -11.93
CA LEU A 23 3.25 -7.69 -12.40
C LEU A 23 2.44 -7.52 -13.69
N LEU A 24 2.08 -6.29 -14.04
CA LEU A 24 1.35 -5.97 -15.27
C LEU A 24 2.31 -5.68 -16.44
N ASP A 25 3.61 -5.47 -16.20
CA ASP A 25 4.58 -5.24 -17.28
C ASP A 25 4.83 -6.55 -18.07
N SER A 26 4.38 -6.59 -19.33
CA SER A 26 4.55 -7.74 -20.23
C SER A 26 6.01 -8.03 -20.57
N THR A 27 6.89 -7.03 -20.48
CA THR A 27 8.32 -7.17 -20.75
C THR A 27 9.09 -7.74 -19.55
N ARG A 28 8.45 -7.82 -18.37
CA ARG A 28 9.07 -8.27 -17.11
C ARG A 28 9.69 -9.66 -17.21
N LEU A 29 9.02 -10.61 -17.88
CA LEU A 29 9.52 -11.98 -18.04
C LEU A 29 10.79 -12.05 -18.89
N PHE A 30 10.96 -11.11 -19.83
CA PHE A 30 12.07 -11.10 -20.78
C PHE A 30 13.25 -10.24 -20.30
N ARG A 31 12.98 -9.24 -19.46
CA ARG A 31 14.02 -8.38 -18.86
C ARG A 31 14.69 -9.05 -17.65
N ASN A 32 13.95 -9.85 -16.89
CA ASN A 32 14.47 -10.49 -15.69
C ASN A 32 15.22 -11.79 -16.02
N ARG A 33 16.51 -11.82 -15.70
CA ARG A 33 17.38 -13.01 -15.82
C ARG A 33 17.57 -13.66 -14.45
N GLY A 34 17.65 -15.00 -14.41
CA GLY A 34 17.88 -15.75 -13.17
C GLY A 34 16.71 -15.68 -12.17
N GLY A 35 16.97 -15.98 -10.89
CA GLY A 35 15.97 -16.04 -9.81
C GLY A 35 15.33 -14.71 -9.38
N ALA A 36 15.46 -13.65 -10.19
CA ALA A 36 14.95 -12.30 -9.89
C ALA A 36 13.42 -12.28 -9.70
N LEU A 37 12.67 -13.03 -10.53
CA LEU A 37 11.21 -13.12 -10.42
C LEU A 37 10.77 -13.72 -9.07
N LEU A 38 11.51 -14.71 -8.56
CA LEU A 38 11.25 -15.32 -7.26
C LEU A 38 11.55 -14.35 -6.12
N LYS A 39 12.61 -13.54 -6.26
CA LYS A 39 12.94 -12.49 -5.29
C LYS A 39 11.85 -11.43 -5.24
N GLU A 40 11.40 -10.96 -6.40
CA GLU A 40 10.30 -9.98 -6.50
C GLU A 40 9.03 -10.49 -5.84
N GLU A 41 8.66 -11.75 -6.07
CA GLU A 41 7.48 -12.34 -5.43
C GLU A 41 7.65 -12.47 -3.92
N LYS A 42 8.83 -12.88 -3.43
CA LYS A 42 9.14 -12.90 -2.00
C LYS A 42 9.04 -11.50 -1.37
N ASP A 43 9.63 -10.50 -2.00
CA ASP A 43 9.63 -9.12 -1.53
C ASP A 43 8.21 -8.54 -1.52
N ARG A 44 7.38 -8.89 -2.50
CA ARG A 44 5.96 -8.52 -2.57
C ARG A 44 5.16 -9.12 -1.40
N GLN A 45 5.33 -10.41 -1.14
CA GLN A 45 4.64 -11.08 -0.02
C GLN A 45 5.09 -10.53 1.33
N LEU A 46 6.38 -10.27 1.50
CA LEU A 46 6.91 -9.63 2.70
C LEU A 46 6.32 -8.23 2.88
N THR A 47 6.29 -7.42 1.82
CA THR A 47 5.70 -6.08 1.85
C THR A 47 4.22 -6.14 2.20
N LYS A 48 3.46 -7.09 1.65
CA LYS A 48 2.04 -7.31 2.00
C LYS A 48 1.86 -7.64 3.48
N LYS A 49 2.68 -8.53 4.03
CA LYS A 49 2.62 -8.89 5.45
C LYS A 49 2.93 -7.69 6.35
N ASN A 50 3.98 -6.94 6.02
CA ASN A 50 4.38 -5.75 6.78
C ASN A 50 3.30 -4.66 6.70
N LEU A 51 2.64 -4.52 5.55
CA LEU A 51 1.55 -3.56 5.38
C LEU A 51 0.40 -3.86 6.35
N VAL A 52 -0.06 -5.12 6.41
CA VAL A 52 -1.13 -5.55 7.33
C VAL A 52 -0.74 -5.32 8.80
N GLN A 53 0.52 -5.57 9.16
CA GLN A 53 1.02 -5.31 10.51
C GLN A 53 1.03 -3.81 10.82
N GLN A 54 1.49 -3.00 9.88
CA GLN A 54 1.59 -1.55 10.04
C GLN A 54 0.22 -0.88 10.15
N GLU A 55 -0.78 -1.36 9.40
CA GLU A 55 -2.17 -0.88 9.53
C GLU A 55 -2.74 -1.11 10.92
N LYS A 56 -2.43 -2.24 11.55
CA LYS A 56 -2.85 -2.52 12.94
C LYS A 56 -2.18 -1.57 13.92
N ILE A 57 -0.86 -1.40 13.82
CA ILE A 57 -0.10 -0.49 14.68
C ILE A 57 -0.66 0.93 14.57
N ILE A 58 -0.95 1.40 13.36
CA ILE A 58 -1.50 2.74 13.15
C ILE A 58 -2.90 2.88 13.74
N LYS A 59 -3.77 1.89 13.57
CA LYS A 59 -5.11 1.92 14.19
C LYS A 59 -5.03 2.01 15.71
N GLU A 60 -4.20 1.19 16.34
CA GLU A 60 -4.00 1.21 17.80
C GLU A 60 -3.45 2.57 18.28
N LEU A 61 -2.51 3.17 17.53
CA LEU A 61 -1.95 4.48 17.87
C LEU A 61 -2.96 5.61 17.72
N PHE A 62 -3.80 5.56 16.68
CA PHE A 62 -4.89 6.52 16.49
C PHE A 62 -5.92 6.41 17.61
N GLU A 63 -6.40 5.20 17.90
CA GLU A 63 -7.36 4.95 18.98
C GLU A 63 -6.82 5.43 20.33
N LYS A 64 -5.53 5.15 20.62
CA LYS A 64 -4.88 5.62 21.84
C LYS A 64 -4.79 7.15 21.87
N TYR A 65 -4.48 7.79 20.75
CA TYR A 65 -4.39 9.24 20.66
C TYR A 65 -5.76 9.88 20.91
N GLU A 66 -6.80 9.42 20.22
CA GLU A 66 -8.17 9.95 20.31
C GLU A 66 -8.76 9.72 21.72
N THR A 67 -8.49 8.57 22.34
CA THR A 67 -8.91 8.29 23.73
C THR A 67 -8.24 9.24 24.73
N THR A 68 -6.98 9.62 24.47
CA THR A 68 -6.20 10.48 25.37
C THR A 68 -6.57 11.95 25.23
N HIS A 69 -6.86 12.42 24.01
CA HIS A 69 -7.06 13.84 23.70
C HIS A 69 -8.53 14.22 23.50
N VAL A 70 -9.45 13.25 23.46
CA VAL A 70 -10.91 13.42 23.30
C VAL A 70 -11.31 14.11 21.98
N GLU A 71 -10.36 14.28 21.06
CA GLU A 71 -10.57 14.85 19.74
C GLU A 71 -10.22 13.82 18.65
N PRO A 72 -10.99 13.78 17.54
CA PRO A 72 -10.69 12.89 16.42
C PRO A 72 -9.42 13.35 15.70
N LEU A 73 -8.52 12.41 15.43
CA LEU A 73 -7.32 12.70 14.67
C LEU A 73 -7.61 12.59 13.17
N LEU A 74 -7.47 13.71 12.48
CA LEU A 74 -7.79 13.80 11.05
C LEU A 74 -6.52 13.84 10.19
N ILE A 75 -6.51 13.03 9.14
CA ILE A 75 -5.52 13.06 8.06
C ILE A 75 -6.14 13.80 6.89
N ASN A 76 -5.62 14.99 6.57
CA ASN A 76 -6.18 15.86 5.51
C ASN A 76 -7.71 16.06 5.65
N GLY A 77 -8.18 16.25 6.89
CA GLY A 77 -9.61 16.44 7.20
C GLY A 77 -10.46 15.17 7.19
N ARG A 78 -9.85 13.97 7.09
CA ARG A 78 -10.56 12.68 7.07
C ARG A 78 -10.14 11.79 8.24
N LYS A 79 -11.03 10.93 8.71
CA LYS A 79 -10.66 9.89 9.68
C LYS A 79 -9.70 8.90 9.05
N LEU A 80 -8.95 8.19 9.88
CA LEU A 80 -7.98 7.18 9.42
C LEU A 80 -8.62 6.14 8.49
N ASN A 81 -9.76 5.56 8.86
CA ASN A 81 -10.43 4.54 8.04
C ASN A 81 -10.84 5.10 6.68
N ASP A 82 -11.44 6.29 6.64
CA ASP A 82 -11.83 6.96 5.39
C ASP A 82 -10.62 7.22 4.48
N PHE A 83 -9.48 7.61 5.06
CA PHE A 83 -8.23 7.81 4.33
C PHE A 83 -7.70 6.50 3.74
N LEU A 84 -7.72 5.41 4.51
CA LEU A 84 -7.26 4.09 4.05
C LEU A 84 -8.16 3.51 2.95
N ASP A 85 -9.47 3.67 3.10
CA ASP A 85 -10.45 3.23 2.12
C ASP A 85 -10.30 4.00 0.80
N MET A 86 -10.21 5.33 0.88
CA MET A 86 -9.95 6.19 -0.29
C MET A 86 -8.67 5.76 -1.01
N LYS A 87 -7.58 5.53 -0.25
CA LYS A 87 -6.30 5.13 -0.84
C LYS A 87 -6.36 3.75 -1.48
N THR A 88 -7.05 2.80 -0.86
CA THR A 88 -7.27 1.45 -1.41
C THR A 88 -8.07 1.51 -2.71
N GLN A 89 -9.14 2.29 -2.75
CA GLN A 89 -9.94 2.50 -3.97
C GLN A 89 -9.09 3.10 -5.08
N MET A 90 -8.29 4.13 -4.79
CA MET A 90 -7.40 4.76 -5.77
C MET A 90 -6.39 3.75 -6.36
N ILE A 91 -5.78 2.92 -5.52
CA ILE A 91 -4.87 1.86 -5.97
C ILE A 91 -5.60 0.87 -6.89
N ASN A 92 -6.79 0.41 -6.49
CA ASN A 92 -7.59 -0.52 -7.30
C ASN A 92 -7.96 0.07 -8.66
N MET A 93 -8.32 1.36 -8.72
CA MET A 93 -8.62 2.06 -9.97
C MET A 93 -7.39 2.15 -10.88
N LYS A 94 -6.21 2.48 -10.33
CA LYS A 94 -4.96 2.51 -11.11
C LYS A 94 -4.59 1.14 -11.66
N LEU A 95 -4.72 0.08 -10.84
CA LEU A 95 -4.47 -1.28 -11.29
C LEU A 95 -5.47 -1.73 -12.37
N ALA A 96 -6.73 -1.33 -12.24
CA ALA A 96 -7.75 -1.59 -13.26
C ALA A 96 -7.43 -0.87 -14.58
N ALA A 97 -7.08 0.42 -14.53
CA ALA A 97 -6.69 1.20 -15.70
C ALA A 97 -5.47 0.60 -16.42
N ALA A 98 -4.45 0.19 -15.66
CA ALA A 98 -3.26 -0.45 -16.21
C ALA A 98 -3.58 -1.79 -16.92
N LYS A 99 -4.50 -2.60 -16.36
CA LYS A 99 -4.94 -3.86 -16.99
C LYS A 99 -5.69 -3.65 -18.30
N VAL A 100 -6.54 -2.63 -18.38
CA VAL A 100 -7.31 -2.32 -19.60
C VAL A 100 -6.38 -1.99 -20.76
N ILE A 101 -5.34 -1.18 -20.51
CA ILE A 101 -4.35 -0.80 -21.53
C ILE A 101 -3.68 -2.04 -22.14
N ILE A 102 -3.30 -3.01 -21.30
CA ILE A 102 -2.62 -4.23 -21.77
C ILE A 102 -3.55 -5.14 -22.57
N SER A 103 -4.85 -5.18 -22.27
CA SER A 103 -5.80 -6.00 -23.04
C SER A 103 -6.15 -5.45 -24.43
N GLN A 104 -5.83 -4.18 -24.70
CA GLN A 104 -6.13 -3.51 -25.97
C GLN A 104 -4.93 -3.48 -26.93
N THR A 105 -3.74 -3.89 -26.47
CA THR A 105 -2.48 -4.00 -27.23
C THR A 105 -2.10 -5.45 -27.50
#